data_AF-A0A8S9HEF8-F1
#
_entry.id   AF-A0A8S9HEF8-F1
#
_cell.length_a   1.000
_cell.length_b   1.000
_cell.length_c   1.000
_cell.angle_alpha   90.00
_cell.angle_beta   90.00
_cell.angle_gamma   90.00
#
_symmetry.space_group_name_H-M   'P 1'
#
loop_
_entity.id
_entity.type
_entity.pdbx_description
1 polymer ?
#
loop_
_entity_poly.entity_id
_entity_poly.type
_entity_poly.pdbx_seq_one_letter_code
_entity_poly.pdbx_strand_id
1 'polypeptide(L)'
;MRAGIRGYELVHDPSILKRCNDTPMVNESPCQIGNISNFQNFFLKCVDVGNIVAVYYEGLHRSTTLGVEEGINVLERNVPTHVLSTLPVGIFYLCLGKEMEAITVFQQLAGNGVDLKSEAIFEIGDELETRLLSFHAPFLNTYTVEP
;
A
#
# COMPACT_ATOMS: atom_id res chain seq x y z
N MET A 1 -18.50 8.54 -26.71
CA MET A 1 -19.24 7.28 -26.45
C MET A 1 -19.75 7.38 -25.01
N ARG A 2 -21.06 7.54 -24.77
CA ARG A 2 -21.62 7.57 -23.40
C ARG A 2 -21.90 6.12 -22.99
N ALA A 3 -21.18 5.61 -21.99
CA ALA A 3 -21.53 4.32 -21.41
C ALA A 3 -22.96 4.40 -20.86
N GLY A 4 -23.84 3.46 -21.26
CA GLY A 4 -25.18 3.35 -20.71
C GLY A 4 -25.15 2.95 -19.24
N ILE A 5 -26.29 3.08 -18.53
CA ILE A 5 -26.45 2.78 -17.09
C ILE A 5 -25.84 1.41 -16.72
N ARG A 6 -26.03 0.39 -17.57
CA ARG A 6 -25.45 -0.96 -17.39
C ARG A 6 -23.92 -1.01 -17.44
N GLY A 7 -23.30 -0.18 -18.28
CA GLY A 7 -21.84 -0.07 -18.35
C GLY A 7 -21.27 0.67 -17.15
N TYR A 8 -22.02 1.64 -16.60
CA TYR A 8 -21.67 2.35 -15.38
C TYR A 8 -21.76 1.44 -14.14
N GLU A 9 -22.81 0.62 -14.04
CA GLU A 9 -22.96 -0.38 -12.98
C GLU A 9 -21.82 -1.40 -12.98
N LEU A 10 -21.40 -1.86 -14.17
CA LEU A 10 -20.31 -2.82 -14.32
C LEU A 10 -18.97 -2.29 -13.77
N VAL A 11 -18.58 -1.04 -14.06
CA VAL A 11 -17.30 -0.47 -13.60
C VAL A 11 -17.28 -0.14 -12.10
N HIS A 12 -18.43 -0.26 -11.43
CA HIS A 12 -18.56 -0.09 -9.98
C HIS A 12 -18.92 -1.40 -9.26
N ASP A 13 -18.93 -2.53 -9.97
CA ASP A 13 -19.20 -3.83 -9.38
C ASP A 13 -18.09 -4.23 -8.38
N PRO A 14 -18.42 -4.57 -7.12
CA PRO A 14 -17.42 -4.92 -6.11
C PRO A 14 -16.51 -6.09 -6.50
N SER A 15 -17.01 -7.06 -7.26
CA SER A 15 -16.21 -8.22 -7.70
C SER A 15 -15.15 -7.84 -8.74
N ILE A 16 -15.44 -6.82 -9.56
CA ILE A 16 -14.50 -6.25 -10.51
C ILE A 16 -13.47 -5.39 -9.77
N LEU A 17 -13.94 -4.48 -8.91
CA LEU A 17 -13.07 -3.60 -8.12
C LEU A 17 -12.09 -4.39 -7.24
N LYS A 18 -12.50 -5.56 -6.73
CA LYS A 18 -11.64 -6.42 -5.93
C LYS A 18 -10.49 -7.06 -6.72
N ARG A 19 -10.59 -7.13 -8.05
CA ARG A 19 -9.68 -7.86 -8.93
C ARG A 19 -8.99 -7.00 -9.98
N CYS A 20 -9.38 -5.73 -10.13
CA CYS A 20 -8.76 -4.84 -11.10
C CYS A 20 -7.29 -4.58 -10.74
N ASN A 21 -6.46 -4.42 -11.76
CA ASN A 21 -5.04 -4.13 -11.58
C ASN A 21 -4.83 -2.61 -11.57
N ASP A 22 -4.66 -2.06 -10.38
CA ASP A 22 -4.49 -0.62 -10.18
C ASP A 22 -3.01 -0.17 -10.29
N THR A 23 -2.07 -1.13 -10.41
CA THR A 23 -0.62 -0.88 -10.43
C THR A 23 -0.17 0.12 -11.50
N PRO A 24 -0.58 0.02 -12.79
CA PRO A 24 -0.14 0.97 -13.81
C PRO A 24 -0.50 2.41 -13.45
N MET A 25 -1.69 2.59 -12.89
CA MET A 25 -2.25 3.89 -12.54
C MET A 25 -1.52 4.51 -11.34
N VAL A 26 -1.18 3.71 -10.34
CA VAL A 26 -0.37 4.14 -9.19
C VAL A 26 1.08 4.42 -9.58
N ASN A 27 1.64 3.66 -10.52
CA ASN A 27 3.01 3.87 -11.01
C ASN A 27 3.15 5.18 -11.80
N GLU A 28 2.18 5.48 -12.67
CA GLU A 28 2.23 6.67 -13.53
C GLU A 28 1.95 7.96 -12.75
N SER A 29 1.14 7.90 -11.70
CA SER A 29 0.69 9.10 -10.97
C SER A 29 0.42 8.82 -9.49
N PRO A 30 1.45 8.48 -8.69
CA PRO A 30 1.29 8.14 -7.28
C PRO A 30 0.69 9.29 -6.45
N CYS A 31 0.96 10.54 -6.84
CA CYS A 31 0.39 11.73 -6.19
C CYS A 31 -1.15 11.80 -6.29
N GLN A 32 -1.78 11.08 -7.22
CA GLN A 32 -3.23 11.08 -7.37
C GLN A 32 -3.93 10.30 -6.25
N ILE A 33 -3.21 9.42 -5.51
CA ILE A 33 -3.77 8.74 -4.34
C ILE A 33 -4.14 9.74 -3.23
N GLY A 34 -3.33 10.79 -3.04
CA GLY A 34 -3.59 11.83 -2.04
C GLY A 34 -4.49 12.97 -2.53
N ASN A 35 -4.66 13.13 -3.85
CA ASN A 35 -5.39 14.25 -4.43
C ASN A 35 -6.88 13.93 -4.64
N ILE A 36 -7.75 14.83 -4.19
CA ILE A 36 -9.20 14.77 -4.43
C ILE A 36 -9.48 14.78 -5.93
N SER A 37 -9.70 13.58 -6.47
CA SER A 37 -9.79 13.32 -7.90
C SER A 37 -10.73 12.14 -8.18
N ASN A 38 -11.16 11.99 -9.44
CA ASN A 38 -11.90 10.80 -9.86
C ASN A 38 -11.08 9.52 -9.71
N PHE A 39 -9.75 9.62 -9.83
CA PHE A 39 -8.83 8.53 -9.56
C PHE A 39 -8.89 8.10 -8.09
N GLN A 40 -8.75 9.05 -7.16
CA GLN A 40 -8.79 8.75 -5.72
C GLN A 40 -10.13 8.12 -5.34
N ASN A 41 -11.23 8.64 -5.86
CA ASN A 41 -12.56 8.07 -5.62
C ASN A 41 -12.71 6.64 -6.13
N PHE A 42 -12.12 6.31 -7.28
CA PHE A 42 -12.10 4.93 -7.80
C PHE A 42 -11.19 4.04 -6.92
N PHE A 43 -9.98 4.50 -6.64
CA PHE A 43 -8.98 3.79 -5.87
C PHE A 43 -9.47 3.45 -4.45
N LEU A 44 -10.10 4.40 -3.75
CA LEU A 44 -10.67 4.16 -2.42
C LEU A 44 -11.79 3.12 -2.45
N LYS A 45 -12.60 3.05 -3.52
CA LYS A 45 -13.57 1.95 -3.68
C LYS A 45 -12.87 0.59 -3.81
N CYS A 46 -11.73 0.52 -4.50
CA CYS A 46 -10.91 -0.70 -4.55
C CYS A 46 -10.37 -1.09 -3.16
N VAL A 47 -9.90 -0.10 -2.38
CA VAL A 47 -9.46 -0.32 -0.98
C VAL A 47 -10.60 -0.85 -0.12
N ASP A 48 -11.80 -0.29 -0.24
CA ASP A 48 -12.98 -0.66 0.54
C ASP A 48 -13.43 -2.10 0.29
N VAL A 49 -13.35 -2.58 -0.95
CA VAL A 49 -13.68 -3.98 -1.28
C VAL A 49 -12.54 -4.97 -1.01
N GLY A 50 -11.40 -4.47 -0.50
CA GLY A 50 -10.24 -5.28 -0.17
C GLY A 50 -9.46 -5.75 -1.39
N ASN A 51 -9.32 -4.91 -2.42
CA ASN A 51 -8.34 -5.14 -3.47
C ASN A 51 -6.92 -5.12 -2.85
N ILE A 52 -6.20 -6.23 -2.96
CA ILE A 52 -4.90 -6.43 -2.29
C ILE A 52 -3.89 -5.36 -2.69
N VAL A 53 -3.85 -5.00 -3.98
CA VAL A 53 -2.90 -4.02 -4.53
C VAL A 53 -3.28 -2.61 -4.06
N ALA A 54 -4.57 -2.27 -4.08
CA ALA A 54 -5.02 -0.96 -3.61
C ALA A 54 -4.78 -0.79 -2.10
N VAL A 55 -5.07 -1.82 -1.30
CA VAL A 55 -4.79 -1.84 0.15
C VAL A 55 -3.30 -1.65 0.42
N TYR A 56 -2.43 -2.32 -0.35
CA TYR A 56 -0.98 -2.15 -0.24
C TYR A 56 -0.56 -0.68 -0.47
N TYR A 57 -0.94 -0.09 -1.62
CA TYR A 57 -0.53 1.28 -1.94
C TYR A 57 -1.14 2.33 -1.02
N GLU A 58 -2.40 2.17 -0.60
CA GLU A 58 -3.02 3.08 0.37
C GLU A 58 -2.32 3.00 1.72
N GLY A 59 -1.95 1.80 2.16
CA GLY A 59 -1.19 1.61 3.39
C GLY A 59 0.16 2.33 3.39
N LEU A 60 0.91 2.22 2.29
CA LEU A 60 2.18 2.96 2.13
C LEU A 60 1.98 4.48 2.02
N HIS A 61 0.93 4.90 1.33
CA HIS A 61 0.57 6.31 1.25
C HIS A 61 0.21 6.88 2.63
N ARG A 62 -0.57 6.16 3.45
CA ARG A 62 -0.90 6.61 4.82
C ARG A 62 0.29 6.58 5.76
N SER A 63 1.15 5.55 5.68
CA SER A 63 2.35 5.48 6.52
C SER A 63 3.26 6.69 6.34
N THR A 64 3.28 7.24 5.12
CA THR A 64 4.10 8.39 4.76
C THR A 64 3.44 9.74 5.01
N THR A 65 2.11 9.83 4.96
CA THR A 65 1.38 11.12 5.07
C THR A 65 0.74 11.37 6.43
N LEU A 66 0.31 10.30 7.12
CA LEU A 66 -0.42 10.37 8.39
C LEU A 66 0.35 9.70 9.54
N GLY A 67 1.35 8.88 9.22
CA GLY A 67 2.20 8.19 10.17
C GLY A 67 2.10 6.67 10.06
N VAL A 68 3.14 5.99 10.53
CA VAL A 68 3.34 4.55 10.36
C VAL A 68 2.16 3.71 10.87
N GLU A 69 1.56 4.08 12.01
CA GLU A 69 0.40 3.38 12.59
C GLU A 69 -0.83 3.39 11.66
N GLU A 70 -1.09 4.49 10.96
CA GLU A 70 -2.20 4.59 9.99
C GLU A 70 -1.96 3.69 8.77
N GLY A 71 -0.69 3.52 8.36
CA GLY A 71 -0.32 2.57 7.34
C GLY A 71 -0.57 1.12 7.76
N ILE A 72 -0.17 0.76 8.99
CA ILE A 72 -0.41 -0.57 9.56
C ILE A 72 -1.93 -0.88 9.55
N ASN A 73 -2.77 0.03 10.05
CA ASN A 73 -4.23 -0.16 10.12
C ASN A 73 -4.88 -0.53 8.77
N VAL A 74 -4.32 -0.04 7.65
CA VAL A 74 -4.78 -0.39 6.31
C VAL A 74 -4.19 -1.73 5.85
N LEU A 75 -2.87 -1.89 5.98
CA LEU A 75 -2.13 -3.06 5.49
C LEU A 75 -2.52 -4.36 6.19
N GLU A 76 -2.93 -4.31 7.46
CA GLU A 76 -3.32 -5.48 8.25
C GLU A 76 -4.42 -6.32 7.60
N ARG A 77 -5.25 -5.72 6.74
CA ARG A 77 -6.28 -6.45 5.97
C ARG A 77 -5.71 -7.56 5.08
N ASN A 78 -4.43 -7.46 4.69
CA ASN A 78 -3.74 -8.41 3.83
C ASN A 78 -2.81 -9.36 4.62
N VAL A 79 -2.57 -9.09 5.91
CA VAL A 79 -1.64 -9.83 6.78
C VAL A 79 -2.31 -11.10 7.32
N PRO A 80 -1.59 -12.23 7.47
CA PRO A 80 -0.20 -12.46 7.05
C PRO A 80 -0.06 -12.97 5.62
N THR A 81 -1.18 -13.10 4.89
CA THR A 81 -1.25 -13.89 3.66
C THR A 81 -0.50 -13.30 2.46
N HIS A 82 -0.38 -11.98 2.36
CA HIS A 82 0.20 -11.33 1.19
C HIS A 82 1.53 -10.66 1.51
N VAL A 83 2.63 -11.18 0.94
CA VAL A 83 4.01 -10.73 1.23
C VAL A 83 4.21 -9.23 1.09
N LEU A 84 3.63 -8.59 0.07
CA LEU A 84 3.80 -7.15 -0.16
C LEU A 84 3.22 -6.30 0.96
N SER A 85 2.23 -6.77 1.71
CA SER A 85 1.67 -6.03 2.85
C SER A 85 2.24 -6.52 4.18
N THR A 86 2.51 -7.82 4.30
CA THR A 86 3.06 -8.43 5.52
C THR A 86 4.49 -7.95 5.80
N LEU A 87 5.35 -7.84 4.79
CA LEU A 87 6.73 -7.39 4.97
C LEU A 87 6.81 -5.94 5.48
N PRO A 88 6.13 -4.94 4.87
CA PRO A 88 6.09 -3.59 5.41
C PRO A 88 5.50 -3.51 6.82
N VAL A 89 4.44 -4.26 7.14
CA VAL A 89 3.87 -4.27 8.50
C VAL A 89 4.88 -4.73 9.54
N GLY A 90 5.65 -5.79 9.25
CA GLY A 90 6.74 -6.23 10.14
C GLY A 90 7.81 -5.15 10.34
N ILE A 91 8.22 -4.49 9.25
CA ILE A 91 9.18 -3.37 9.31
C ILE A 91 8.62 -2.19 10.10
N PHE A 92 7.36 -1.83 9.90
CA PHE A 92 6.68 -0.75 10.59
C PHE A 92 6.56 -1.01 12.09
N TYR A 93 6.28 -2.25 12.50
CA TYR A 93 6.34 -2.63 13.92
C TYR A 93 7.74 -2.44 14.52
N LEU A 94 8.81 -2.76 13.78
CA LEU A 94 10.19 -2.45 14.22
C LEU A 94 10.42 -0.94 14.36
N CYS A 95 9.96 -0.12 13.40
CA CYS A 95 10.06 1.34 13.48
C CYS A 95 9.36 1.93 14.70
N LEU A 96 8.32 1.27 15.20
CA LEU A 96 7.57 1.66 16.40
C LEU A 96 8.15 1.08 17.71
N GLY A 97 9.24 0.29 17.64
CA GLY A 97 9.80 -0.42 18.79
C GLY A 97 8.92 -1.59 19.30
N LYS A 98 7.97 -2.05 18.49
CA LYS A 98 7.05 -3.16 18.77
C LYS A 98 7.66 -4.49 18.29
N GLU A 99 8.76 -4.88 18.93
CA GLU A 99 9.59 -6.02 18.49
C GLU A 99 8.83 -7.36 18.50
N MET A 100 7.97 -7.58 19.48
CA MET A 100 7.20 -8.84 19.60
C MET A 100 6.17 -8.99 18.49
N GLU A 101 5.52 -7.90 18.12
CA GLU A 101 4.59 -7.83 17.00
C GLU A 101 5.33 -8.06 15.68
N ALA A 102 6.49 -7.40 15.48
CA ALA A 102 7.33 -7.63 14.31
C ALA A 102 7.78 -9.09 14.20
N ILE A 103 8.28 -9.70 15.29
CA ILE A 103 8.67 -11.11 15.33
C ILE A 103 7.50 -12.00 14.93
N THR A 104 6.30 -11.74 15.47
CA THR A 104 5.10 -12.51 15.16
C THR A 104 4.77 -12.45 13.67
N VAL A 105 4.81 -11.26 13.08
CA VAL A 105 4.54 -11.03 11.65
C VAL A 105 5.56 -11.77 10.77
N PHE A 106 6.85 -11.68 11.08
CA PHE A 106 7.88 -12.39 10.31
C PHE A 106 7.79 -13.91 10.44
N GLN A 107 7.46 -14.43 11.62
CA GLN A 107 7.21 -15.86 11.81
C GLN A 107 6.01 -16.35 11.00
N GLN A 108 4.92 -15.58 10.95
CA GLN A 108 3.77 -15.91 10.12
C GLN A 108 4.12 -15.90 8.63
N LEU A 109 4.92 -14.93 8.20
CA LEU A 109 5.38 -14.84 6.81
C LEU A 109 6.25 -16.05 6.43
N ALA A 110 7.21 -16.41 7.29
CA ALA A 110 8.02 -17.61 7.11
C ALA A 110 7.18 -18.90 7.13
N GLY A 111 6.17 -18.95 8.00
CA GLY A 111 5.20 -20.06 8.06
C GLY A 111 4.39 -20.25 6.78
N ASN A 112 4.22 -19.19 5.97
CA ASN A 112 3.58 -19.25 4.66
C ASN A 112 4.53 -19.71 3.54
N GLY A 113 5.73 -20.20 3.88
CA GLY A 113 6.70 -20.73 2.92
C GLY A 113 7.63 -19.67 2.30
N VAL A 114 7.62 -18.44 2.85
CA VAL A 114 8.51 -17.37 2.41
C VAL A 114 9.87 -17.52 3.08
N ASP A 115 10.93 -17.66 2.29
CA ASP A 115 12.30 -17.54 2.80
C ASP A 115 12.67 -16.07 2.99
N LEU A 116 12.68 -15.61 4.23
CA LEU A 116 13.01 -14.23 4.61
C LEU A 116 14.45 -13.82 4.25
N LYS A 117 15.32 -14.77 3.90
CA LYS A 117 16.71 -14.51 3.49
C LYS A 117 16.91 -14.64 1.98
N SER A 118 15.85 -14.90 1.23
CA SER A 118 15.91 -15.02 -0.22
C SER A 118 16.13 -13.67 -0.89
N GLU A 119 16.81 -13.68 -2.04
CA GLU A 119 17.00 -12.51 -2.90
C GLU A 119 15.66 -11.84 -3.25
N ALA A 120 14.60 -12.62 -3.47
CA ALA A 120 13.26 -12.10 -3.72
C ALA A 120 12.72 -11.20 -2.59
N ILE A 121 13.05 -11.49 -1.32
CA ILE A 121 12.63 -10.63 -0.21
C ILE A 121 13.43 -9.33 -0.18
N PHE A 122 14.71 -9.37 -0.56
CA PHE A 122 15.51 -8.16 -0.73
C PHE A 122 14.96 -7.29 -1.87
N GLU A 123 14.62 -7.87 -3.01
CA GLU A 123 14.01 -7.14 -4.13
C GLU A 123 12.67 -6.47 -3.75
N ILE A 124 11.83 -7.15 -2.97
CA ILE A 124 10.59 -6.55 -2.44
C ILE A 124 10.91 -5.39 -1.48
N GLY A 125 11.99 -5.50 -0.71
CA GLY A 125 12.50 -4.42 0.14
C GLY A 125 12.93 -3.18 -0.67
N ASP A 126 13.67 -3.37 -1.75
CA ASP A 126 14.10 -2.30 -2.64
C ASP A 126 12.89 -1.63 -3.34
N GLU A 127 11.89 -2.42 -3.75
CA GLU A 127 10.64 -1.86 -4.27
C GLU A 127 9.91 -1.06 -3.19
N LEU A 128 9.79 -1.58 -1.97
CA LEU A 128 9.14 -0.90 -0.86
C LEU A 128 9.77 0.47 -0.59
N GLU A 129 11.09 0.55 -0.51
CA GLU A 129 11.81 1.83 -0.35
C GLU A 129 11.45 2.80 -1.48
N THR A 130 11.52 2.33 -2.72
CA THR A 130 11.15 3.13 -3.91
C THR A 130 9.71 3.65 -3.83
N ARG A 131 8.77 2.84 -3.35
CA ARG A 131 7.36 3.24 -3.18
C ARG A 131 7.18 4.27 -2.08
N LEU A 132 7.82 4.08 -0.93
CA LEU A 132 7.73 5.04 0.16
C LEU A 132 8.28 6.41 -0.27
N LEU A 133 9.38 6.42 -1.02
CA LEU A 133 9.96 7.64 -1.60
C LEU A 133 9.02 8.32 -2.61
N SER A 134 8.30 7.56 -3.43
CA SER A 134 7.40 8.13 -4.44
C SER A 134 6.19 8.83 -3.82
N PHE A 135 5.73 8.38 -2.64
CA PHE A 135 4.69 9.08 -1.87
C PHE A 135 5.24 10.28 -1.08
N HIS A 136 6.53 10.26 -0.72
CA HIS A 136 7.23 11.35 -0.04
C HIS A 136 7.70 12.50 -0.94
N ALA A 137 7.52 12.41 -2.26
CA ALA A 137 8.04 13.41 -3.21
C ALA A 137 7.62 14.89 -2.98
N PRO A 138 6.60 15.26 -2.18
CA PRO A 138 6.42 16.66 -1.76
C PRO A 138 7.38 17.15 -0.66
N PHE A 139 8.02 16.25 0.10
CA PHE A 139 8.85 16.59 1.27
C PHE A 139 10.37 16.56 1.01
N LEU A 140 10.81 16.29 -0.22
CA LEU A 140 12.22 16.47 -0.61
C LEU A 140 12.58 17.95 -0.87
N ASN A 141 11.78 18.92 -0.41
CA ASN A 141 12.15 20.32 -0.37
C ASN A 141 11.82 20.97 0.97
N THR A 142 12.81 21.66 1.53
CA THR A 142 12.82 22.53 2.71
C THR A 142 13.03 21.89 4.10
N TYR A 143 14.24 21.38 4.34
CA TYR A 143 14.93 21.88 5.53
C TYR A 143 15.21 23.37 5.29
N THR A 144 14.31 24.26 5.72
CA THR A 144 14.75 25.61 6.09
C THR A 144 15.57 25.43 7.36
N VAL A 145 16.88 25.29 7.21
CA VAL A 145 17.78 25.65 8.31
C VAL A 145 17.85 27.15 8.31
N GLU A 146 17.24 27.79 9.28
CA GLU A 146 17.69 29.04 9.92
C GLU A 146 16.77 29.31 11.13
N PRO A 147 17.34 29.76 12.26
CA PRO A 147 17.88 31.11 12.35
C PRO A 147 19.41 31.21 12.47
#